data_AF-A0A0S8GL03-F1
#
_entry.id   AF-A0A0S8GL03-F1
#
_cell.length_a   1.000
_cell.length_b   1.000
_cell.length_c   1.000
_cell.angle_alpha   90.00
_cell.angle_beta   90.00
_cell.angle_gamma   90.00
#
_symmetry.space_group_name_H-M   'P 1'
#
loop_
_entity.id
_entity.type
_entity.pdbx_description
1 polymer ?
#
loop_
_entity_poly.entity_id
_entity_poly.type
_entity_poly.pdbx_seq_one_letter_code
_entity_poly.pdbx_strand_id
1 'polypeptide(L)'
;MSKKTLYERLGGYDAISAVVGDLLPRLRGDPLLAHFWQHRPEDSLKRSKQLLIDFLCSSAGGPTYYTGRDMKTSHKGMRISESNWSTFMGHLNATLEAFKIPQAERDDLVAFVQSTKTDMVEAKIRA
;
A
#
# COMPACT_ATOMS: atom_id res chain seq x y z
N MET A 1 -2.51 -13.97 27.62
CA MET A 1 -2.94 -12.65 27.11
C MET A 1 -2.63 -12.61 25.63
N SER A 2 -3.62 -12.30 24.78
CA SER A 2 -3.37 -12.16 23.34
C SER A 2 -2.47 -10.94 23.11
N LYS A 3 -1.38 -11.10 22.35
CA LYS A 3 -0.54 -9.98 21.92
C LYS A 3 -1.39 -9.06 21.05
N LYS A 4 -1.33 -7.75 21.26
CA LYS A 4 -2.05 -6.77 20.42
C LYS A 4 -1.75 -7.00 18.94
N THR A 5 -2.76 -6.87 18.09
CA THR A 5 -2.58 -7.00 16.63
C THR A 5 -1.74 -5.86 16.08
N LEU A 6 -1.21 -5.98 14.86
CA LEU A 6 -0.51 -4.86 14.22
C LEU A 6 -1.46 -3.66 14.04
N TYR A 7 -2.73 -3.93 13.70
CA TYR A 7 -3.76 -2.91 13.58
C TYR A 7 -3.91 -2.07 14.85
N GLU A 8 -3.99 -2.72 16.02
CA GLU A 8 -4.07 -2.02 17.30
C GLU A 8 -2.80 -1.23 17.63
N ARG A 9 -1.62 -1.79 17.30
CA ARG A 9 -0.33 -1.10 17.53
C ARG A 9 -0.12 0.10 16.61
N LEU A 10 -0.65 0.05 15.38
CA LEU A 10 -0.63 1.15 14.41
C LEU A 10 -1.60 2.28 14.77
N GLY A 11 -2.50 2.09 15.73
CA GLY A 11 -3.52 3.08 16.11
C GLY A 11 -4.86 2.91 15.39
N GLY A 12 -5.09 1.75 14.76
CA GLY A 12 -6.35 1.39 14.13
C GLY A 12 -6.65 2.13 12.82
N TYR A 13 -7.93 2.15 12.45
CA TYR A 13 -8.39 2.60 11.15
C TYR A 13 -7.98 4.05 10.83
N ASP A 14 -8.16 4.97 11.77
CA ASP A 14 -7.88 6.40 11.51
C ASP A 14 -6.41 6.67 11.23
N ALA A 15 -5.51 5.99 11.97
CA ALA A 15 -4.08 6.10 11.74
C ALA A 15 -3.67 5.51 10.37
N ILE A 16 -4.20 4.34 10.02
CA ILE A 16 -3.96 3.71 8.71
C ILE A 16 -4.51 4.59 7.58
N SER A 17 -5.72 5.14 7.75
CA SER A 17 -6.36 6.05 6.80
C SER A 17 -5.53 7.32 6.57
N ALA A 18 -4.95 7.88 7.64
CA ALA A 18 -4.08 9.05 7.56
C ALA A 18 -2.76 8.72 6.82
N VAL A 19 -2.13 7.58 7.12
CA VAL A 19 -0.94 7.09 6.40
C VAL A 19 -1.23 6.93 4.90
N VAL A 20 -2.34 6.30 4.53
CA VAL A 20 -2.75 6.17 3.11
C VAL A 20 -3.04 7.53 2.49
N GLY A 21 -3.61 8.46 3.28
CA GLY A 21 -3.87 9.83 2.89
C GLY A 21 -2.62 10.64 2.53
N ASP A 22 -1.48 10.39 3.18
CA ASP A 22 -0.19 10.99 2.86
C ASP A 22 0.57 10.24 1.75
N LEU A 23 0.50 8.90 1.76
CA LEU A 23 1.21 8.06 0.78
C LEU A 23 0.72 8.30 -0.66
N LEU A 24 -0.60 8.29 -0.89
CA LEU A 24 -1.15 8.37 -2.25
C LEU A 24 -0.77 9.67 -2.98
N PRO A 25 -0.82 10.87 -2.37
CA PRO A 25 -0.28 12.08 -2.98
C PRO A 25 1.19 11.98 -3.39
N ARG A 26 2.06 11.38 -2.55
CA ARG A 26 3.48 11.18 -2.88
C ARG A 26 3.65 10.31 -4.12
N LEU A 27 2.96 9.17 -4.16
CA LEU A 27 2.99 8.26 -5.31
C LEU A 27 2.47 8.91 -6.58
N ARG A 28 1.40 9.70 -6.49
CA ARG A 28 0.80 10.40 -7.64
C ARG A 28 1.61 11.60 -8.11
N GLY A 29 2.44 12.18 -7.25
CA GLY A 29 3.36 13.27 -7.57
C GLY A 29 4.71 12.80 -8.11
N ASP A 30 5.05 11.52 -7.96
CA ASP A 30 6.32 10.97 -8.40
C ASP A 30 6.37 10.79 -9.93
N PRO A 31 7.38 11.33 -10.64
CA PRO A 31 7.47 11.23 -12.10
C PRO A 31 7.49 9.80 -12.66
N LEU A 32 8.01 8.83 -11.91
CA LEU A 32 8.07 7.43 -12.34
C LEU A 32 6.73 6.71 -12.09
N LEU A 33 5.96 7.12 -11.08
CA LEU A 33 4.75 6.40 -10.65
C LEU A 33 3.44 7.07 -11.09
N ALA A 34 3.43 8.37 -11.32
CA ALA A 34 2.21 9.15 -11.58
C ALA A 34 1.33 8.57 -12.69
N HIS A 35 1.94 7.97 -13.71
CA HIS A 35 1.25 7.37 -14.85
C HIS A 35 0.23 6.29 -14.47
N PHE A 36 0.40 5.56 -13.36
CA PHE A 36 -0.57 4.55 -12.90
C PHE A 36 -1.92 5.12 -12.47
N TRP A 37 -1.99 6.42 -12.19
CA TRP A 37 -3.21 7.12 -11.78
C TRP A 37 -3.69 8.13 -12.83
N GLN A 38 -2.97 8.30 -13.94
CA GLN A 38 -3.40 9.19 -15.02
C GLN A 38 -4.71 8.70 -15.64
N HIS A 39 -5.55 9.65 -16.06
CA HIS A 39 -6.83 9.40 -16.74
C HIS A 39 -7.85 8.56 -15.95
N ARG A 40 -7.67 8.38 -14.63
CA ARG A 40 -8.65 7.72 -13.78
C ARG A 40 -9.70 8.73 -13.27
N PRO A 41 -10.99 8.42 -13.37
CA PRO A 41 -12.03 9.29 -12.82
C PRO A 41 -11.94 9.34 -11.29
N GLU A 42 -12.39 10.44 -10.70
CA GLU A 42 -12.24 10.73 -9.26
C GLU A 42 -12.84 9.64 -8.38
N ASP A 43 -14.02 9.12 -8.73
CA ASP A 43 -14.68 8.05 -7.97
C ASP A 43 -13.87 6.75 -7.96
N SER A 44 -13.17 6.45 -9.07
CA SER A 44 -12.28 5.31 -9.16
C SER A 44 -11.05 5.47 -8.26
N LEU A 45 -10.54 6.71 -8.14
CA LEU A 45 -9.44 7.04 -7.22
C LEU A 45 -9.88 6.93 -5.76
N LYS A 46 -11.06 7.47 -5.41
CA LYS A 46 -11.66 7.35 -4.06
C LYS A 46 -11.86 5.89 -3.67
N ARG A 47 -12.41 5.08 -4.58
CA ARG A 47 -12.59 3.64 -4.36
C ARG A 47 -11.26 2.92 -4.18
N SER A 48 -10.25 3.20 -5.01
CA SER A 48 -8.91 2.61 -4.83
C SER A 48 -8.26 3.01 -3.51
N LYS A 49 -8.44 4.26 -3.05
CA LYS A 49 -7.98 4.70 -1.73
C LYS A 49 -8.66 3.89 -0.62
N GLN A 50 -9.98 3.74 -0.67
CA GLN A 50 -10.71 2.97 0.35
C GLN A 50 -10.27 1.50 0.37
N LEU A 51 -10.14 0.86 -0.79
CA LEU A 51 -9.68 -0.53 -0.88
C LEU A 51 -8.27 -0.72 -0.31
N LEU A 52 -7.36 0.25 -0.49
CA LEU A 52 -6.04 0.20 0.13
C LEU A 52 -6.13 0.29 1.66
N ILE A 53 -6.97 1.18 2.20
CA ILE A 53 -7.20 1.29 3.64
C ILE A 53 -7.77 -0.02 4.19
N ASP A 54 -8.78 -0.59 3.54
CA ASP A 54 -9.44 -1.82 3.97
C ASP A 54 -8.47 -3.01 3.94
N PHE A 55 -7.64 -3.09 2.89
CA PHE A 55 -6.61 -4.11 2.76
C PHE A 55 -5.60 -4.03 3.91
N LEU A 56 -5.04 -2.85 4.18
CA LEU A 56 -4.08 -2.65 5.27
C LEU A 56 -4.71 -2.93 6.64
N CYS A 57 -5.94 -2.47 6.88
CA CYS A 57 -6.66 -2.74 8.12
C CYS A 57 -6.85 -4.25 8.33
N SER A 58 -7.34 -4.95 7.30
CA SER A 58 -7.59 -6.40 7.36
C SER A 58 -6.29 -7.18 7.58
N SER A 59 -5.26 -6.88 6.80
CA SER A 59 -3.97 -7.58 6.86
C SER A 59 -3.17 -7.30 8.13
N ALA A 60 -3.37 -6.14 8.77
CA ALA A 60 -2.80 -5.85 10.07
C ALA A 60 -3.53 -6.57 11.24
N GLY A 61 -4.54 -7.39 10.95
CA GLY A 61 -5.35 -8.10 11.94
C GLY A 61 -6.45 -7.23 12.56
N GLY A 62 -6.89 -6.20 11.85
CA GLY A 62 -8.04 -5.38 12.22
C GLY A 62 -9.37 -6.08 11.90
N PRO A 63 -10.49 -5.53 12.39
CA PRO A 63 -11.82 -6.12 12.21
C PRO A 63 -12.37 -5.96 10.78
N THR A 64 -11.70 -5.19 9.93
CA THR A 64 -12.15 -4.91 8.56
C THR A 64 -12.05 -6.16 7.68
N TYR A 65 -13.16 -6.50 7.03
CA TYR A 65 -13.18 -7.53 6.00
C TYR A 65 -12.82 -6.93 4.63
N TYR A 66 -11.73 -7.39 4.02
CA TYR A 66 -11.32 -6.93 2.70
C TYR A 66 -12.17 -7.57 1.60
N THR A 67 -12.83 -6.72 0.79
CA THR A 67 -13.74 -7.14 -0.29
C THR A 67 -13.16 -6.90 -1.70
N GLY A 68 -11.93 -6.39 -1.78
CA GLY A 68 -11.28 -6.14 -3.05
C GLY A 68 -10.75 -7.42 -3.70
N ARG A 69 -10.28 -7.28 -4.93
CA ARG A 69 -9.60 -8.37 -5.65
C ARG A 69 -8.23 -8.63 -5.00
N ASP A 70 -7.70 -9.84 -5.20
CA ASP A 70 -6.34 -10.17 -4.80
C ASP A 70 -5.31 -9.28 -5.50
N MET A 71 -4.07 -9.26 -4.98
CA MET A 71 -3.01 -8.37 -5.48
C MET A 71 -2.63 -8.69 -6.93
N LYS A 72 -2.63 -9.96 -7.32
CA LYS A 72 -2.29 -10.39 -8.68
C LYS A 72 -3.35 -9.93 -9.68
N THR A 73 -4.62 -10.21 -9.42
CA THR A 73 -5.73 -9.78 -10.29
C THR A 73 -5.86 -8.26 -10.35
N SER A 74 -5.56 -7.56 -9.24
CA SER A 74 -5.64 -6.10 -9.19
C SER A 74 -4.57 -5.41 -10.02
N HIS A 75 -3.37 -5.98 -10.11
CA HIS A 75 -2.20 -5.33 -10.74
C HIS A 75 -1.75 -5.97 -12.06
N LYS A 76 -2.37 -7.10 -12.46
CA LYS A 76 -2.11 -7.77 -13.74
C LYS A 76 -2.23 -6.81 -14.92
N GLY A 77 -1.21 -6.79 -15.78
CA GLY A 77 -1.16 -5.99 -17.01
C GLY A 77 -0.74 -4.55 -16.79
N MET A 78 -0.47 -4.13 -15.55
CA MET A 78 0.04 -2.79 -15.26
C MET A 78 1.54 -2.65 -15.59
N ARG A 79 2.27 -3.75 -15.84
CA ARG A 79 3.70 -3.73 -16.15
C ARG A 79 4.54 -3.03 -15.07
N ILE A 80 4.20 -3.27 -13.81
CA ILE A 80 4.93 -2.71 -12.68
C ILE A 80 6.35 -3.29 -12.68
N SER A 81 7.34 -2.43 -12.89
CA SER A 81 8.75 -2.81 -12.90
C SER A 81 9.36 -2.85 -11.51
N GLU A 82 10.56 -3.44 -11.40
CA GLU A 82 11.40 -3.37 -10.20
C GLU A 82 11.70 -1.93 -9.76
N SER A 83 11.94 -1.02 -10.72
CA SER A 83 12.17 0.40 -10.42
C SER A 83 10.93 1.06 -9.83
N ASN A 84 9.76 0.73 -10.36
CA ASN A 84 8.48 1.24 -9.84
C ASN A 84 8.26 0.75 -8.41
N TRP A 85 8.51 -0.54 -8.17
CA TRP A 85 8.40 -1.13 -6.83
C TRP A 85 9.36 -0.47 -5.83
N SER A 86 10.63 -0.32 -6.20
CA SER A 86 11.64 0.31 -5.33
C SER A 86 11.24 1.75 -4.98
N THR A 87 10.72 2.50 -5.95
CA THR A 87 10.28 3.89 -5.75
C THR A 87 9.05 3.95 -4.84
N PHE A 88 8.09 3.05 -5.04
CA PHE A 88 6.93 2.88 -4.15
C PHE A 88 7.36 2.57 -2.70
N MET A 89 8.30 1.65 -2.50
CA MET A 89 8.82 1.31 -1.17
C MET A 89 9.57 2.49 -0.53
N GLY A 90 10.25 3.32 -1.31
CA GLY A 90 10.86 4.56 -0.84
C GLY A 90 9.81 5.53 -0.28
N HIS A 91 8.73 5.78 -1.04
CA HIS A 91 7.63 6.64 -0.58
C HIS A 91 6.89 6.07 0.63
N LEU A 92 6.67 4.76 0.68
CA LEU A 92 6.10 4.09 1.85
C LEU A 92 6.96 4.35 3.09
N ASN A 93 8.27 4.11 3.02
CA ASN A 93 9.17 4.34 4.15
C ASN A 93 9.18 5.82 4.59
N ALA A 94 9.21 6.76 3.63
CA ALA A 94 9.16 8.19 3.92
C ALA A 94 7.84 8.60 4.61
N THR A 95 6.70 8.05 4.19
CA THR A 95 5.41 8.27 4.88
C THR A 95 5.45 7.72 6.30
N LEU A 96 5.92 6.49 6.51
CA LEU A 96 5.97 5.90 7.85
C LEU A 96 6.89 6.67 8.80
N GLU A 97 7.99 7.21 8.28
CA GLU A 97 8.89 8.10 9.02
C GLU A 97 8.22 9.44 9.38
N ALA A 98 7.50 10.05 8.44
CA ALA A 98 6.76 11.30 8.68
C ALA A 98 5.71 11.16 9.80
N PHE A 99 5.08 9.99 9.88
CA PHE A 99 4.11 9.65 10.94
C PHE A 99 4.77 9.17 12.24
N LYS A 100 6.11 9.06 12.27
CA LYS A 100 6.89 8.58 13.43
C LYS A 100 6.39 7.23 13.94
N ILE A 101 6.00 6.34 13.02
CA ILE A 101 5.59 4.98 13.38
C ILE A 101 6.80 4.28 14.02
N PRO A 102 6.64 3.61 15.18
CA PRO A 102 7.77 2.95 15.81
C PRO A 102 8.33 1.82 14.93
N GLN A 103 9.62 1.53 15.10
CA GLN A 103 10.37 0.67 14.18
C GLN A 103 9.76 -0.73 14.04
N ALA A 104 9.27 -1.33 15.13
CA ALA A 104 8.68 -2.67 15.10
C ALA A 104 7.43 -2.72 14.20
N GLU A 105 6.53 -1.75 14.33
CA GLU A 105 5.33 -1.64 13.50
C GLU A 105 5.67 -1.32 12.05
N ARG A 106 6.71 -0.50 11.82
CA ARG A 106 7.22 -0.23 10.47
C ARG A 106 7.74 -1.49 9.80
N ASP A 107 8.56 -2.26 10.50
CA ASP A 107 9.15 -3.49 9.98
C ASP A 107 8.07 -4.51 9.63
N ASP A 108 7.08 -4.69 10.51
CA ASP A 108 5.96 -5.59 10.26
C ASP A 108 5.13 -5.14 9.04
N LEU A 109 4.83 -3.85 8.91
CA LEU A 109 4.08 -3.30 7.78
C LEU A 109 4.88 -3.41 6.47
N VAL A 110 6.17 -3.07 6.49
CA VAL A 110 7.07 -3.18 5.33
C VAL A 110 7.22 -4.63 4.91
N ALA A 111 7.39 -5.57 5.84
CA ALA A 111 7.47 -7.00 5.54
C ALA A 111 6.18 -7.51 4.88
N PHE A 112 5.02 -7.09 5.39
CA PHE A 112 3.73 -7.41 4.77
C PHE A 112 3.62 -6.86 3.35
N VAL A 113 3.89 -5.57 3.14
CA VAL A 113 3.84 -4.97 1.80
C VAL A 113 4.86 -5.64 0.87
N GLN A 114 6.05 -5.95 1.37
CA GLN A 114 7.08 -6.65 0.59
C GLN A 114 6.64 -8.05 0.15
N SER A 115 5.79 -8.72 0.93
CA SER A 115 5.22 -10.03 0.58
C SER A 115 4.29 -10.00 -0.63
N THR A 116 3.69 -8.84 -0.95
CA THR A 116 2.81 -8.70 -2.13
C THR A 116 3.56 -8.48 -3.44
N LYS A 117 4.88 -8.24 -3.37
CA LYS A 117 5.70 -7.91 -4.54
C LYS A 117 5.57 -8.94 -5.66
N THR A 118 5.59 -10.24 -5.33
CA THR A 118 5.58 -11.32 -6.33
C THR A 118 4.28 -11.40 -7.12
N ASP A 119 3.18 -10.86 -6.58
CA ASP A 119 1.90 -10.79 -7.25
C ASP A 119 1.76 -9.55 -8.14
N MET A 120 2.55 -8.50 -7.86
CA MET A 120 2.38 -7.18 -8.46
C MET A 120 3.46 -6.84 -9.49
N VAL A 121 4.71 -7.22 -9.24
CA VAL A 121 5.84 -6.90 -10.12
C VAL A 121 5.92 -7.90 -11.26
N GLU A 122 5.87 -7.38 -12.49
CA GLU A 122 6.05 -8.17 -13.69
C GLU A 122 7.54 -8.10 -14.08
N ALA A 123 8.27 -9.20 -13.86
CA ALA A 123 9.64 -9.31 -14.36
C ALA A 123 9.62 -9.10 -15.89
N LYS A 124 10.63 -8.38 -16.42
CA LYS A 124 10.73 -8.03 -17.85
C LYS A 124 10.28 -9.22 -18.70
N ILE A 125 9.15 -9.05 -19.40
CA ILE A 125 8.80 -9.93 -20.51
C ILE A 125 9.97 -9.80 -21.48
N ARG A 126 10.79 -10.85 -21.61
CA ARG A 126 11.73 -10.94 -22.72
C ARG A 126 10.89 -10.81 -23.98
N ALA A 127 11.16 -9.77 -24.75
CA ALA A 127 10.65 -9.65 -26.12
C ALA A 127 11.06 -10.87 -26.93
#